data_AF-A0AA40GXE3-F1
#
_entry.id   AF-A0AA40GXE3-F1
#
_cell.length_a   1.000
_cell.length_b   1.000
_cell.length_c   1.000
_cell.angle_alpha   90.00
_cell.angle_beta   90.00
_cell.angle_gamma   90.00
#
_symmetry.space_group_name_H-M   'P 1'
#
loop_
_entity.id
_entity.type
_entity.pdbx_description
1 polymer ?
#
loop_
_entity_poly.entity_id
_entity_poly.type
_entity_poly.pdbx_seq_one_letter_code
_entity_poly.pdbx_strand_id
1 'polypeptide(L)'
;MDPWWSWGAMALLCLLVPGGHPVPCRVSISPEEPTVEFGTSLLLNCTSSCRNYSRLSWEVSITKTGTRGPGWVSLSIPNVTDWSLELQCFGIFGEHRDIATTTLHAYRFSPPQIYLEGDAVAGKEARVTCNASAQVSPPDPPNLRLTLRGGGLPPSTRRGPSVGLGFTAQPEQHGQEMTCEAVLRLGRRTVNASATVTLWVW
;
A
#
# COMPACT_ATOMS: atom_id res chain seq x y z
N MET A 1 50.23 -54.03 -13.24
CA MET A 1 49.66 -53.01 -12.34
C MET A 1 49.45 -51.80 -13.22
N ASP A 2 48.35 -51.78 -13.95
CA ASP A 2 48.17 -50.89 -15.10
C ASP A 2 47.08 -49.84 -14.76
N PRO A 3 47.46 -48.56 -14.65
CA PRO A 3 46.65 -47.50 -14.03
C PRO A 3 45.70 -46.85 -15.06
N TRP A 4 44.90 -47.64 -15.77
CA TRP A 4 44.02 -47.15 -16.85
C TRP A 4 42.51 -47.21 -16.58
N TRP A 5 42.09 -47.51 -15.35
CA TRP A 5 40.65 -47.62 -15.03
C TRP A 5 40.02 -46.37 -14.39
N SER A 6 40.76 -45.28 -14.17
CA SER A 6 40.23 -44.11 -13.43
C SER A 6 39.75 -42.93 -14.31
N TRP A 7 39.96 -42.96 -15.62
CA TRP A 7 39.69 -41.78 -16.47
C TRP A 7 38.33 -41.84 -17.18
N GLY A 8 37.73 -43.03 -17.32
CA GLY A 8 36.42 -43.20 -17.96
C GLY A 8 35.23 -42.72 -17.12
N ALA A 9 35.33 -42.75 -15.79
CA ALA A 9 34.23 -42.38 -14.90
C ALA A 9 34.07 -40.85 -14.70
N MET A 10 35.11 -40.05 -14.97
CA MET A 10 35.07 -38.58 -14.83
C MET A 10 34.50 -37.86 -16.05
N ALA A 11 34.48 -38.49 -17.23
CA ALA A 11 33.95 -37.88 -18.45
C ALA A 11 32.41 -37.95 -18.55
N LEU A 12 31.77 -38.95 -17.94
CA LEU A 12 30.31 -39.11 -18.00
C LEU A 12 29.55 -38.20 -17.02
N LEU A 13 30.19 -37.65 -15.98
CA LEU A 13 29.52 -36.80 -14.99
C LEU A 13 29.35 -35.33 -15.45
N CYS A 14 30.08 -34.90 -16.48
CA CYS A 14 29.99 -33.52 -17.00
C CYS A 14 28.79 -33.30 -17.94
N LEU A 15 28.13 -34.37 -18.41
CA LEU A 15 26.96 -34.29 -19.30
C LEU A 15 25.64 -34.02 -18.57
N LEU A 16 25.67 -33.93 -17.23
CA LEU A 16 24.50 -33.66 -16.38
C LEU A 16 24.47 -32.25 -15.82
N VAL A 17 25.33 -31.33 -16.28
CA VAL A 17 25.15 -29.91 -15.95
C VAL A 17 24.04 -29.38 -16.86
N PRO A 18 22.86 -29.02 -16.34
CA PRO A 18 21.84 -28.37 -17.15
C PRO A 18 22.49 -27.11 -17.71
N GLY A 19 22.52 -26.97 -19.04
CA GLY A 19 22.99 -25.74 -19.68
C GLY A 19 22.23 -24.56 -19.09
N GLY A 20 22.91 -23.83 -18.21
CA GLY A 20 22.38 -22.62 -17.60
C GLY A 20 22.23 -21.58 -18.70
N HIS A 21 21.04 -21.50 -19.27
CA HIS A 21 20.72 -20.42 -20.19
C HIS A 21 20.91 -19.10 -19.44
N PRO A 22 21.60 -18.10 -20.02
CA PRO A 22 21.73 -16.79 -19.39
C PRO A 22 20.34 -16.26 -19.06
N VAL A 23 20.12 -15.87 -17.80
CA VAL A 23 18.83 -15.31 -17.37
C VAL A 23 18.59 -14.05 -18.22
N PRO A 24 17.44 -13.93 -18.92
CA PRO A 24 17.18 -12.76 -19.74
C PRO A 24 17.11 -11.51 -18.86
N CYS A 25 17.67 -10.42 -19.37
CA CYS A 25 17.64 -9.13 -18.69
C CYS A 25 16.21 -8.63 -18.55
N ARG A 26 15.86 -8.18 -17.34
CA ARG A 26 14.54 -7.65 -17.02
C ARG A 26 14.62 -6.29 -16.36
N VAL A 27 13.53 -5.55 -16.47
CA VAL A 27 13.28 -4.34 -15.71
C VAL A 27 12.18 -4.58 -14.68
N SER A 28 12.21 -3.81 -13.61
CA SER A 28 11.21 -3.87 -12.55
C SER A 28 10.92 -2.48 -12.02
N ILE A 29 9.68 -2.28 -11.58
CA ILE A 29 9.21 -1.04 -10.99
C ILE A 29 9.09 -1.22 -9.48
N SER A 30 9.55 -0.22 -8.74
CA SER A 30 9.45 -0.16 -7.28
C SER A 30 8.86 1.16 -6.82
N PRO A 31 7.83 1.15 -5.94
CA PRO A 31 7.07 -0.03 -5.49
C PRO A 31 6.24 -0.69 -6.61
N GLU A 32 5.97 -2.00 -6.48
CA GLU A 32 5.21 -2.82 -7.46
C GLU A 32 3.73 -2.41 -7.56
N GLU A 33 3.12 -2.12 -6.40
CA GLU A 33 1.74 -1.61 -6.26
C GLU A 33 1.78 -0.16 -5.73
N PRO A 34 2.09 0.84 -6.58
CA PRO A 34 2.23 2.21 -6.12
C PRO A 34 0.87 2.81 -5.74
N THR A 35 0.76 3.19 -4.47
CA THR A 35 -0.40 3.88 -3.89
C THR A 35 0.04 5.15 -3.18
N VAL A 36 -0.69 6.25 -3.38
CA VAL A 36 -0.30 7.57 -2.87
C VAL A 36 -1.53 8.43 -2.54
N GLU A 37 -1.40 9.32 -1.57
CA GLU A 37 -2.46 10.27 -1.27
C GLU A 37 -2.58 11.31 -2.40
N PHE A 38 -3.81 11.56 -2.84
CA PHE A 38 -4.10 12.50 -3.91
C PHE A 38 -3.58 13.91 -3.56
N GLY A 39 -2.90 14.56 -4.48
CA GLY A 39 -2.31 15.89 -4.27
C GLY A 39 -0.91 15.86 -3.65
N THR A 40 -0.37 14.70 -3.31
CA THR A 40 0.98 14.55 -2.73
C THR A 40 2.02 14.10 -3.75
N SER A 41 3.28 14.04 -3.35
CA SER A 41 4.39 13.63 -4.20
C SER A 41 4.70 12.13 -4.09
N LEU A 42 5.12 11.51 -5.20
CA LEU A 42 5.62 10.14 -5.23
C LEU A 42 6.94 10.03 -5.99
N LEU A 43 7.82 9.14 -5.53
CA LEU A 43 9.03 8.73 -6.23
C LEU A 43 8.95 7.24 -6.56
N LEU A 44 9.17 6.92 -7.82
CA LEU A 44 9.20 5.55 -8.34
C LEU A 44 10.59 5.26 -8.88
N ASN A 45 11.02 4.02 -8.78
CA ASN A 45 12.27 3.55 -9.36
C ASN A 45 11.99 2.47 -10.38
N CYS A 46 12.63 2.61 -11.53
CA CYS A 46 12.78 1.52 -12.46
C CYS A 46 14.20 1.01 -12.40
N THR A 47 14.35 -0.29 -12.13
CA THR A 47 15.63 -0.96 -11.99
C THR A 47 15.79 -2.02 -13.06
N SER A 48 17.02 -2.22 -13.54
CA SER A 48 17.36 -3.32 -14.44
C SER A 48 18.18 -4.39 -13.71
N SER A 49 17.92 -5.66 -14.02
CA SER A 49 18.76 -6.79 -13.57
C SER A 49 20.14 -6.81 -14.23
N CYS A 50 20.31 -6.07 -15.33
CA CYS A 50 21.53 -6.03 -16.12
C CYS A 50 22.08 -4.61 -16.21
N ARG A 51 23.39 -4.49 -16.47
CA ARG A 51 24.06 -3.18 -16.62
C ARG A 51 24.37 -2.80 -18.07
N ASN A 52 24.29 -3.76 -18.99
CA ASN A 52 24.58 -3.62 -20.41
C ASN A 52 23.34 -3.22 -21.24
N TYR A 53 22.55 -2.26 -20.74
CA TYR A 53 21.44 -1.69 -21.50
C TYR A 53 21.91 -0.51 -22.35
N SER A 54 21.37 -0.36 -23.56
CA SER A 54 21.57 0.87 -24.36
C SER A 54 20.63 1.99 -23.90
N ARG A 55 19.46 1.63 -23.35
CA ARG A 55 18.47 2.56 -22.82
C ARG A 55 17.69 1.94 -21.67
N LEU A 56 17.45 2.74 -20.63
CA LEU A 56 16.57 2.44 -19.50
C LEU A 56 15.77 3.71 -19.21
N SER A 57 14.44 3.64 -19.28
CA SER A 57 13.58 4.83 -19.16
C SER A 57 12.14 4.48 -18.83
N TRP A 58 11.44 5.48 -18.32
CA TRP A 58 9.99 5.49 -18.18
C TRP A 58 9.30 5.88 -19.50
N GLU A 59 8.10 5.37 -19.70
CA GLU A 59 7.12 5.70 -20.74
C GLU A 59 5.79 5.97 -20.04
N VAL A 60 5.44 7.25 -19.93
CA VAL A 60 4.32 7.76 -19.11
C VAL A 60 3.69 8.97 -19.79
N SER A 61 2.40 9.23 -19.52
CA SER A 61 1.63 10.35 -20.07
C SER A 61 1.86 11.70 -19.36
N ILE A 62 2.74 11.73 -18.36
CA ILE A 62 3.09 12.92 -17.58
C ILE A 62 4.50 13.42 -17.91
N THR A 63 4.82 14.64 -17.49
CA THR A 63 6.17 15.19 -17.62
C THR A 63 7.16 14.38 -16.78
N LYS A 64 8.17 13.80 -17.45
CA LYS A 64 9.20 12.98 -16.80
C LYS A 64 10.19 13.87 -16.08
N THR A 65 10.20 13.79 -14.75
CA THR A 65 11.24 14.39 -13.90
C THR A 65 11.86 13.31 -13.03
N GLY A 66 13.13 13.44 -12.67
CA GLY A 66 13.81 12.43 -11.86
C GLY A 66 15.32 12.41 -12.07
N THR A 67 15.94 11.39 -11.52
CA THR A 67 17.40 11.18 -11.55
C THR A 67 17.70 9.80 -12.11
N ARG A 68 18.95 9.56 -12.49
CA ARG A 68 19.39 8.27 -13.00
C ARG A 68 20.70 7.87 -12.38
N GLY A 69 20.92 6.57 -12.25
CA GLY A 69 22.18 6.00 -11.82
C GLY A 69 22.48 4.69 -12.55
N PRO A 70 23.59 4.02 -12.20
CA PRO A 70 23.93 2.72 -12.79
C PRO A 70 22.85 1.68 -12.48
N GLY A 71 22.16 1.20 -13.52
CA GLY A 71 21.13 0.16 -13.38
C GLY A 71 19.75 0.65 -12.95
N TRP A 72 19.52 1.97 -12.83
CA TRP A 72 18.21 2.48 -12.42
C TRP A 72 17.91 3.90 -12.93
N VAL A 73 16.62 4.20 -13.06
CA VAL A 73 16.10 5.53 -13.39
C VAL A 73 14.85 5.81 -12.55
N SER A 74 14.81 6.97 -11.89
CA SER A 74 13.66 7.37 -11.09
C SER A 74 12.66 8.20 -11.88
N LEU A 75 11.40 8.14 -11.46
CA LEU A 75 10.31 9.01 -11.89
C LEU A 75 9.76 9.73 -10.65
N SER A 76 9.88 11.05 -10.63
CA SER A 76 9.31 11.92 -9.62
C SER A 76 8.02 12.54 -10.13
N ILE A 77 6.97 12.42 -9.31
CA ILE A 77 5.67 13.04 -9.54
C ILE A 77 5.43 13.97 -8.34
N PRO A 78 5.65 15.28 -8.47
CA PRO A 78 5.61 16.19 -7.31
C PRO A 78 4.19 16.41 -6.78
N ASN A 79 3.18 16.27 -7.64
CA ASN A 79 1.77 16.42 -7.28
C ASN A 79 0.94 15.44 -8.12
N VAL A 80 0.31 14.46 -7.47
CA VAL A 80 -0.56 13.48 -8.13
C VAL A 80 -1.96 14.05 -8.31
N THR A 81 -2.33 14.32 -9.55
CA THR A 81 -3.64 14.87 -9.95
C THR A 81 -4.56 13.85 -10.62
N ASP A 82 -4.01 12.73 -11.08
CA ASP A 82 -4.75 11.64 -11.68
C ASP A 82 -5.07 10.57 -10.64
N TRP A 83 -6.33 10.12 -10.61
CA TRP A 83 -6.76 9.06 -9.70
C TRP A 83 -6.15 7.71 -10.05
N SER A 84 -5.87 7.48 -11.34
CA SER A 84 -5.22 6.29 -11.87
C SER A 84 -4.27 6.69 -12.98
N LEU A 85 -3.02 6.24 -12.93
CA LEU A 85 -2.02 6.54 -13.96
C LEU A 85 -1.28 5.26 -14.33
N GLU A 86 -1.35 4.87 -15.60
CA GLU A 86 -0.55 3.75 -16.12
C GLU A 86 0.91 4.18 -16.26
N LEU A 87 1.80 3.32 -15.76
CA LEU A 87 3.23 3.55 -15.72
C LEU A 87 3.94 2.40 -16.42
N GLN A 88 4.73 2.72 -17.43
CA GLN A 88 5.59 1.74 -18.08
C GLN A 88 7.05 2.10 -17.86
N CYS A 89 7.86 1.12 -17.47
CA CYS A 89 9.30 1.22 -17.57
C CYS A 89 9.80 0.21 -18.59
N PHE A 90 10.77 0.60 -19.41
CA PHE A 90 11.40 -0.30 -20.36
C PHE A 90 12.93 -0.23 -20.30
N GLY A 91 13.54 -1.34 -20.71
CA GLY A 91 14.98 -1.48 -20.94
C GLY A 91 15.26 -2.09 -22.32
N ILE A 92 16.32 -1.63 -22.98
CA ILE A 92 16.80 -2.17 -24.27
C ILE A 92 18.17 -2.82 -24.05
N PHE A 93 18.27 -4.12 -24.34
CA PHE A 93 19.42 -5.00 -24.11
C PHE A 93 19.84 -5.67 -25.42
N GLY A 94 20.58 -4.94 -26.28
CA GLY A 94 20.84 -5.39 -27.65
C GLY A 94 19.54 -5.45 -28.45
N GLU A 95 19.21 -6.62 -29.01
CA GLU A 95 17.96 -6.87 -29.75
C GLU A 95 16.74 -7.12 -28.82
N HIS A 96 16.97 -7.31 -27.52
CA HIS A 96 15.90 -7.60 -26.56
C HIS A 96 15.37 -6.31 -25.92
N ARG A 97 14.04 -6.15 -25.89
CA ARG A 97 13.36 -5.09 -25.14
C ARG A 97 12.50 -5.72 -24.04
N ASP A 98 12.71 -5.29 -22.82
CA ASP A 98 11.87 -5.68 -21.67
C ASP A 98 11.04 -4.49 -21.20
N ILE A 99 9.80 -4.74 -20.77
CA ILE A 99 8.86 -3.72 -20.31
C ILE A 99 8.19 -4.23 -19.03
N ALA A 100 8.23 -3.42 -17.98
CA ALA A 100 7.42 -3.58 -16.78
C ALA A 100 6.31 -2.53 -16.78
N THR A 101 5.10 -2.94 -16.44
CA THR A 101 3.93 -2.06 -16.34
C THR A 101 3.36 -2.13 -14.94
N THR A 102 2.90 -1.00 -14.41
CA THR A 102 2.08 -0.94 -13.20
C THR A 102 1.11 0.23 -13.29
N THR A 103 0.15 0.28 -12.38
CA THR A 103 -0.82 1.38 -12.29
C THR A 103 -0.67 2.06 -10.93
N LEU A 104 -0.42 3.36 -10.96
CA LEU A 104 -0.49 4.22 -9.79
C LEU A 104 -1.94 4.45 -9.43
N HIS A 105 -2.29 4.16 -8.18
CA HIS A 105 -3.61 4.38 -7.62
C HIS A 105 -3.59 5.45 -6.53
N ALA A 106 -4.33 6.54 -6.74
CA ALA A 106 -4.46 7.59 -5.74
C ALA A 106 -5.58 7.28 -4.75
N TYR A 107 -5.43 7.77 -3.51
CA TYR A 107 -6.48 7.73 -2.49
C TYR A 107 -6.64 9.07 -1.78
N ARG A 108 -7.81 9.28 -1.16
CA ARG A 108 -8.01 10.30 -0.13
C ARG A 108 -8.60 9.65 1.10
N PHE A 109 -8.12 10.04 2.27
CA PHE A 109 -8.58 9.49 3.52
C PHE A 109 -8.89 10.60 4.52
N SER A 110 -10.15 10.71 4.91
CA SER A 110 -10.58 11.66 5.93
C SER A 110 -10.42 11.02 7.31
N PRO A 111 -9.74 11.67 8.26
CA PRO A 111 -9.63 11.18 9.64
C PRO A 111 -11.00 10.90 10.28
N PRO A 112 -11.09 9.94 11.21
CA PRO A 112 -12.32 9.64 11.90
C PRO A 112 -12.78 10.82 12.76
N GLN A 113 -14.09 11.00 12.87
CA GLN A 113 -14.71 12.00 13.74
C GLN A 113 -15.74 11.31 14.62
N ILE A 114 -15.69 11.60 15.92
CA ILE A 114 -16.58 11.01 16.93
C ILE A 114 -17.65 12.03 17.30
N TYR A 115 -18.90 11.58 17.33
CA TYR A 115 -20.08 12.38 17.64
C TYR A 115 -20.92 11.66 18.69
N LEU A 116 -21.27 12.37 19.77
CA LEU A 116 -22.29 11.93 20.71
C LEU A 116 -23.64 12.48 20.25
N GLU A 117 -24.63 11.62 20.10
CA GLU A 117 -26.00 12.00 19.73
C GLU A 117 -26.68 12.63 20.95
N GLY A 118 -26.52 13.95 21.10
CA GLY A 118 -27.03 14.71 22.25
C GLY A 118 -26.15 14.56 23.50
N ASP A 119 -26.69 14.99 24.63
CA ASP A 119 -26.02 14.88 25.93
C ASP A 119 -26.23 13.49 26.54
N ALA A 120 -25.15 12.85 27.01
CA ALA A 120 -25.27 11.63 27.79
C ALA A 120 -25.72 11.99 29.22
N VAL A 121 -26.94 11.59 29.57
CA VAL A 121 -27.52 11.80 30.90
C VAL A 121 -27.58 10.48 31.64
N ALA A 122 -27.13 10.45 32.89
CA ALA A 122 -27.06 9.23 33.70
C ALA A 122 -28.42 8.49 33.72
N GLY A 123 -28.36 7.17 33.47
CA GLY A 123 -29.53 6.30 33.41
C GLY A 123 -30.36 6.38 32.12
N LYS A 124 -30.05 7.31 31.20
CA LYS A 124 -30.71 7.41 29.89
C LYS A 124 -29.91 6.71 28.80
N GLU A 125 -30.59 6.27 27.75
CA GLU A 125 -29.92 5.80 26.55
C GLU A 125 -29.23 6.95 25.83
N ALA A 126 -27.98 6.71 25.44
CA ALA A 126 -27.15 7.59 24.64
C ALA A 126 -26.56 6.79 23.48
N ARG A 127 -26.15 7.50 22.43
CA ARG A 127 -25.52 6.89 21.26
C ARG A 127 -24.31 7.67 20.85
N VAL A 128 -23.22 6.95 20.60
CA VAL A 128 -21.99 7.50 20.07
C VAL A 128 -21.75 6.91 18.69
N THR A 129 -21.37 7.77 17.76
CA THR A 129 -21.06 7.41 16.38
C THR A 129 -19.67 7.89 16.03
N CYS A 130 -19.02 7.13 15.16
CA CYS A 130 -17.75 7.52 14.55
C CYS A 130 -17.88 7.37 13.05
N ASN A 131 -17.54 8.43 12.33
CA ASN A 131 -17.60 8.47 10.87
C ASN A 131 -16.21 8.73 10.30
N ALA A 132 -15.88 8.07 9.19
CA ALA A 132 -14.72 8.40 8.36
C ALA A 132 -15.05 8.12 6.90
N SER A 133 -14.31 8.74 5.99
CA SER A 133 -14.52 8.53 4.56
C SER A 133 -13.20 8.28 3.86
N ALA A 134 -13.24 7.46 2.81
CA ALA A 134 -12.12 7.22 1.94
C ALA A 134 -12.60 7.20 0.49
N GLN A 135 -11.79 7.77 -0.40
CA GLN A 135 -11.96 7.67 -1.84
C GLN A 135 -10.73 6.95 -2.38
N VAL A 136 -10.94 5.91 -3.18
CA VAL A 136 -9.88 5.09 -3.76
C VAL A 136 -10.15 4.87 -5.25
N SER A 137 -9.09 4.66 -6.00
CA SER A 137 -9.14 4.32 -7.43
C SER A 137 -8.45 2.97 -7.65
N PRO A 138 -9.08 2.00 -8.34
CA PRO A 138 -10.48 2.01 -8.74
C PRO A 138 -11.42 2.10 -7.52
N PRO A 139 -12.71 2.46 -7.70
CA PRO A 139 -13.68 2.45 -6.61
C PRO A 139 -13.96 1.00 -6.17
N ASP A 140 -13.05 0.43 -5.38
CA ASP A 140 -13.30 -0.77 -4.57
C ASP A 140 -14.26 -0.35 -3.44
N PRO A 141 -15.29 -1.14 -3.04
CA PRO A 141 -15.97 -0.87 -1.78
C PRO A 141 -14.90 -0.63 -0.72
N PRO A 142 -14.85 0.56 -0.10
CA PRO A 142 -13.67 0.97 0.64
C PRO A 142 -13.41 -0.08 1.69
N ASN A 143 -12.22 -0.67 1.66
CA ASN A 143 -11.72 -1.57 2.70
C ASN A 143 -11.40 -0.79 3.99
N LEU A 144 -12.29 0.15 4.34
CA LEU A 144 -12.32 0.98 5.53
C LEU A 144 -13.01 0.20 6.64
N ARG A 145 -12.26 -0.03 7.71
CA ARG A 145 -12.73 -0.63 8.95
C ARG A 145 -12.65 0.43 10.04
N LEU A 146 -13.77 0.65 10.72
CA LEU A 146 -13.85 1.51 11.89
C LEU A 146 -14.00 0.67 13.15
N THR A 147 -13.28 1.05 14.19
CA THR A 147 -13.31 0.40 15.49
C THR A 147 -13.42 1.46 16.58
N LEU A 148 -14.56 1.48 17.29
CA LEU A 148 -14.83 2.39 18.40
C LEU A 148 -14.61 1.66 19.74
N ARG A 149 -13.85 2.26 20.65
CA ARG A 149 -13.48 1.68 21.96
C ARG A 149 -13.43 2.76 23.04
N GLY A 150 -13.47 2.35 24.30
CA GLY A 150 -13.34 3.25 25.46
C GLY A 150 -14.68 3.51 26.16
N GLY A 151 -14.67 4.44 27.13
CA GLY A 151 -15.87 4.79 27.92
C GLY A 151 -16.47 3.64 28.74
N GLY A 152 -15.69 2.59 29.08
CA GLY A 152 -16.20 1.40 29.78
C GLY A 152 -17.16 0.55 28.94
N LEU A 153 -17.22 0.78 27.63
CA LEU A 153 -18.12 0.10 26.71
C LEU A 153 -17.43 -1.03 25.94
N PRO A 154 -18.17 -2.06 25.49
CA PRO A 154 -17.62 -3.08 24.60
C PRO A 154 -17.20 -2.45 23.25
N PRO A 155 -16.12 -2.95 22.63
CA PRO A 155 -15.65 -2.40 21.36
C PRO A 155 -16.67 -2.69 20.24
N SER A 156 -16.94 -1.69 19.40
CA SER A 156 -17.81 -1.82 18.22
C SER A 156 -16.95 -1.70 16.96
N THR A 157 -17.06 -2.68 16.05
CA THR A 157 -16.30 -2.69 14.79
C THR A 157 -17.23 -2.88 13.60
N ARG A 158 -17.06 -2.06 12.57
CA ARG A 158 -17.86 -2.14 11.34
C ARG A 158 -17.00 -1.81 10.12
N ARG A 159 -17.31 -2.45 8.99
CA ARG A 159 -16.78 -2.05 7.68
C ARG A 159 -17.70 -1.01 7.06
N GLY A 160 -17.11 0.03 6.49
CA GLY A 160 -17.84 1.13 5.88
C GLY A 160 -17.58 2.47 6.58
N PRO A 161 -18.38 3.49 6.24
CA PRO A 161 -18.08 4.88 6.58
C PRO A 161 -18.49 5.29 8.00
N SER A 162 -19.20 4.43 8.72
CA SER A 162 -19.74 4.74 10.04
C SER A 162 -19.77 3.50 10.93
N VAL A 163 -19.48 3.68 12.22
CA VAL A 163 -19.70 2.71 13.30
C VAL A 163 -20.37 3.43 14.45
N GLY A 164 -21.30 2.79 15.14
CA GLY A 164 -21.97 3.36 16.29
C GLY A 164 -22.22 2.35 17.37
N LEU A 165 -22.48 2.85 18.57
CA LEU A 165 -22.80 2.06 19.76
C LEU A 165 -23.84 2.82 20.58
N GLY A 166 -24.97 2.16 20.86
CA GLY A 166 -25.94 2.62 21.84
C GLY A 166 -25.59 2.04 23.22
N PHE A 167 -25.77 2.83 24.28
CA PHE A 167 -25.48 2.43 25.64
C PHE A 167 -26.35 3.22 26.63
N THR A 168 -26.52 2.70 27.84
CA THR A 168 -27.11 3.45 28.95
C THR A 168 -25.99 4.19 29.68
N ALA A 169 -26.06 5.51 29.77
CA ALA A 169 -25.01 6.30 30.39
C ALA A 169 -24.92 6.04 31.90
N GLN A 170 -23.71 5.85 32.40
CA GLN A 170 -23.43 5.57 33.81
C GLN A 170 -22.49 6.66 34.38
N PRO A 171 -22.67 7.11 35.64
CA PRO A 171 -21.81 8.13 36.24
C PRO A 171 -20.31 7.78 36.22
N GLU A 172 -19.98 6.49 36.31
CA GLU A 172 -18.59 5.99 36.28
C GLU A 172 -17.91 6.24 34.92
N GLN A 173 -18.69 6.48 33.86
CA GLN A 173 -18.18 6.79 32.51
C GLN A 173 -17.79 8.25 32.34
N HIS A 174 -18.15 9.13 33.28
CA HIS A 174 -17.81 10.55 33.21
C HIS A 174 -16.28 10.75 33.21
N GLY A 175 -15.79 11.52 32.23
CA GLY A 175 -14.37 11.83 32.08
C GLY A 175 -13.54 10.70 31.43
N GLN A 176 -14.15 9.57 31.07
CA GLN A 176 -13.45 8.51 30.35
C GLN A 176 -13.22 8.88 28.88
N GLU A 177 -12.13 8.38 28.31
CA GLU A 177 -11.82 8.58 26.90
C GLU A 177 -12.50 7.54 26.00
N MET A 178 -12.94 8.01 24.84
CA MET A 178 -13.43 7.22 23.72
C MET A 178 -12.50 7.41 22.54
N THR A 179 -12.06 6.32 21.93
CA THR A 179 -11.17 6.33 20.77
C THR A 179 -11.82 5.61 19.59
N CYS A 180 -11.76 6.23 18.42
CA CYS A 180 -12.16 5.61 17.17
C CYS A 180 -10.94 5.44 16.27
N GLU A 181 -10.68 4.20 15.86
CA GLU A 181 -9.62 3.83 14.93
C GLU A 181 -10.22 3.56 13.56
N ALA A 182 -9.68 4.22 12.54
CA ALA A 182 -10.02 4.02 11.14
C ALA A 182 -8.84 3.38 10.41
N VAL A 183 -9.10 2.26 9.73
CA VAL A 183 -8.08 1.48 9.03
C VAL A 183 -8.53 1.28 7.58
N LEU A 184 -7.79 1.88 6.64
CA LEU A 184 -8.00 1.77 5.20
C LEU A 184 -6.94 0.85 4.59
N ARG A 185 -7.36 -0.21 3.91
CA ARG A 185 -6.44 -1.10 3.17
C ARG A 185 -6.36 -0.70 1.70
N LEU A 186 -5.14 -0.60 1.18
CA LEU A 186 -4.79 -0.17 -0.18
C LEU A 186 -3.84 -1.21 -0.79
N GLY A 187 -4.39 -2.27 -1.40
CA GLY A 187 -3.61 -3.43 -1.83
C GLY A 187 -2.84 -4.03 -0.65
N ARG A 188 -1.51 -4.04 -0.74
CA ARG A 188 -0.61 -4.53 0.33
C ARG A 188 -0.27 -3.49 1.41
N ARG A 189 -0.67 -2.23 1.23
CA ARG A 189 -0.49 -1.16 2.23
C ARG A 189 -1.74 -0.99 3.09
N THR A 190 -1.53 -0.42 4.28
CA THR A 190 -2.61 -0.01 5.17
C THR A 190 -2.31 1.39 5.67
N VAL A 191 -3.32 2.25 5.67
CA VAL A 191 -3.30 3.60 6.22
C VAL A 191 -4.24 3.62 7.41
N ASN A 192 -3.80 4.23 8.50
CA ASN A 192 -4.56 4.31 9.74
C ASN A 192 -4.66 5.76 10.22
N ALA A 193 -5.77 6.07 10.88
CA ALA A 193 -5.99 7.32 11.59
C ALA A 193 -6.83 7.03 12.83
N SER A 194 -6.71 7.87 13.85
CA SER A 194 -7.51 7.76 15.06
C SER A 194 -7.99 9.13 15.52
N ALA A 195 -9.07 9.13 16.30
CA ALA A 195 -9.57 10.28 17.01
C ALA A 195 -9.96 9.86 18.43
N THR A 196 -9.82 10.78 19.37
CA THR A 196 -10.15 10.55 20.78
C THR A 196 -10.99 11.71 21.29
N VAL A 197 -11.99 11.40 22.11
CA VAL A 197 -12.88 12.38 22.76
C VAL A 197 -13.18 11.94 24.19
N THR A 198 -13.38 12.90 25.09
CA THR A 198 -13.83 12.63 26.46
C THR A 198 -15.35 12.48 26.50
N LEU A 199 -15.83 11.43 27.17
CA LEU A 199 -17.24 11.21 27.41
C LEU A 199 -17.68 11.97 28.67
N TRP A 200 -18.63 12.89 28.48
CA TRP A 200 -19.24 13.66 29.57
C TRP A 200 -20.62 13.10 29.86
N VAL A 201 -20.84 12.69 31.11
CA VAL A 201 -22.15 12.22 31.60
C VAL A 201 -22.69 13.22 32.62
N TRP A 202 -23.95 13.63 32.45
CA TRP A 202 -24.66 14.63 33.25
C TRP A 202 -25.74 14.02 34.15
#